data_AF-A0AAU6E023-F1
#
_entry.id   AF-A0AAU6E023-F1
#
_cell.length_a   1.000
_cell.length_b   1.000
_cell.length_c   1.000
_cell.angle_alpha   90.00
_cell.angle_beta   90.00
_cell.angle_gamma   90.00
#
_symmetry.space_group_name_H-M   'P 1'
#
loop_
_entity.id
_entity.type
_entity.pdbx_description
1 polymer ?
#
loop_
_entity_poly.entity_id
_entity_poly.type
_entity_poly.pdbx_seq_one_letter_code
_entity_poly.pdbx_strand_id
1 'polypeptide(L)'
;MAKIEDFSIGPLNIGPLDDGQVKKARENIRRERSAESDKPLSVAIMGQTGVGKTSLLNCLFGTDLAVGHVRPVTRRPEPVSVPGTSGHMLTFWDMPGIGESGAADETYLAMYLERLIQCDVAIWAFHADSRSTTYDEQCLRRLLDGVAIETRRLIMSKLTFVLTKADTLTPPPWIFDMRGGRGTFGPGGALLRRLEEKAAYYESVFLEPHGDMLLTSTYGTGEFTVSDERLGFDRRGVHYRGHFSQQVCDAYSDRYPAHREVFSRLRDNHRVLPCSALFRFNLTRLMTGVVNRLGPTAVFRFRRLLQEMDALTDVPVATARTYGNVMIWDGERGAKAFDLTEIPL
;
A
#
# COMPACT_ATOMS: atom_id res chain seq x y z
N MET A 1 22.68 31.99 26.01
CA MET A 1 22.56 32.44 24.60
C MET A 1 23.84 32.08 23.86
N ALA A 2 23.95 30.83 23.39
CA ALA A 2 25.05 30.41 22.52
C ALA A 2 24.62 30.67 21.06
N LYS A 3 25.45 31.41 20.32
CA LYS A 3 25.25 31.69 18.88
C LYS A 3 25.37 30.37 18.11
N ILE A 4 24.36 30.06 17.30
CA ILE A 4 24.41 28.99 16.30
C ILE A 4 25.23 29.55 15.13
N GLU A 5 26.37 28.93 14.84
CA GLU A 5 27.15 29.22 13.62
C GLU A 5 26.42 28.60 12.41
N ASP A 6 26.12 29.44 11.43
CA ASP A 6 25.59 29.08 10.11
C ASP A 6 26.58 28.14 9.40
N PHE A 7 26.29 26.84 9.36
CA PHE A 7 26.90 25.94 8.38
C PHE A 7 26.15 26.07 7.05
N SER A 8 26.50 27.11 6.29
CA SER A 8 26.18 27.19 4.87
C SER A 8 26.94 26.10 4.13
N ILE A 9 26.27 24.98 3.86
CA ILE A 9 26.79 23.95 2.95
C ILE A 9 26.62 24.51 1.54
N GLY A 10 27.62 25.25 1.07
CA GLY A 10 27.72 25.64 -0.33
C GLY A 10 27.66 24.42 -1.26
N PRO A 11 27.33 24.60 -2.55
CA PRO A 11 27.26 23.49 -3.49
C PRO A 11 28.58 22.70 -3.44
N LEU A 12 28.48 21.39 -3.19
CA LEU A 12 29.62 20.48 -3.17
C LEU A 12 30.44 20.69 -4.45
N ASN A 13 31.59 21.35 -4.34
CA ASN A 13 32.50 21.56 -5.44
C ASN A 13 33.27 20.26 -5.69
N ILE A 14 32.61 19.32 -6.39
CA ILE A 14 33.24 18.15 -6.95
C ILE A 14 33.85 18.59 -8.28
N GLY A 15 35.17 18.83 -8.27
CA GLY A 15 35.93 18.99 -9.51
C GLY A 15 35.72 17.79 -10.46
N PRO A 16 36.12 17.90 -11.74
CA PRO A 16 35.96 16.81 -12.70
C PRO A 16 36.58 15.52 -12.15
N LEU A 17 35.75 14.49 -12.01
CA LEU A 17 36.16 13.18 -11.52
C LEU A 17 37.12 12.55 -12.53
N ASP A 18 38.24 11.99 -12.06
CA ASP A 18 39.11 11.21 -12.94
C ASP A 18 38.49 9.85 -13.30
N ASP A 19 38.95 9.24 -14.40
CA ASP A 19 38.42 7.96 -14.90
C ASP A 19 38.50 6.83 -13.86
N GLY A 20 39.48 6.87 -12.96
CA GLY A 20 39.63 5.92 -11.85
C GLY A 20 38.56 6.12 -10.78
N GLN A 21 38.27 7.36 -10.41
CA GLN A 21 37.20 7.74 -9.48
C GLN A 21 35.82 7.41 -10.03
N VAL A 22 35.58 7.67 -11.33
CA VAL A 22 34.33 7.30 -12.00
C VAL A 22 34.16 5.78 -12.04
N LYS A 23 35.21 5.02 -12.36
CA LYS A 23 35.17 3.56 -12.37
C LYS A 23 34.89 2.99 -10.98
N LYS A 24 35.57 3.51 -9.95
CA LYS A 24 35.39 3.08 -8.55
C LYS A 24 34.01 3.44 -8.01
N ALA A 25 33.49 4.63 -8.34
CA ALA A 25 32.13 5.02 -8.01
C ALA A 25 31.09 4.12 -8.70
N ARG A 26 31.29 3.79 -9.98
CA ARG A 26 30.42 2.84 -10.72
C ARG A 26 30.47 1.44 -10.13
N GLU A 27 31.64 0.95 -9.75
CA GLU A 27 31.80 -0.36 -9.09
C GLU A 27 31.15 -0.37 -7.69
N ASN A 28 31.29 0.70 -6.91
CA ASN A 28 30.63 0.82 -5.61
C ASN A 28 29.11 0.88 -5.75
N ILE A 29 28.57 1.70 -6.66
CA ILE A 29 27.13 1.75 -6.97
C ILE A 29 26.62 0.38 -7.44
N ARG A 30 27.40 -0.35 -8.25
CA ARG A 30 27.07 -1.71 -8.69
C ARG A 30 27.08 -2.72 -7.53
N ARG A 31 28.09 -2.66 -6.65
CA ARG A 31 28.18 -3.55 -5.48
C ARG A 31 27.06 -3.25 -4.47
N GLU A 32 26.78 -1.99 -4.17
CA GLU A 32 25.67 -1.60 -3.29
C GLU A 32 24.32 -2.03 -3.90
N ARG A 33 24.10 -1.80 -5.20
CA ARG A 33 22.90 -2.33 -5.89
C ARG A 33 22.81 -3.85 -5.85
N SER A 34 23.93 -4.57 -5.98
CA SER A 34 23.98 -6.03 -5.93
C SER A 34 23.69 -6.55 -4.52
N ALA A 35 24.34 -6.00 -3.50
CA ALA A 35 24.13 -6.39 -2.10
C ALA A 35 22.70 -6.06 -1.63
N GLU A 36 22.14 -4.94 -2.08
CA GLU A 36 20.74 -4.61 -1.82
C GLU A 36 19.81 -5.54 -2.62
N SER A 37 20.13 -5.88 -3.88
CA SER A 37 19.35 -6.78 -4.73
C SER A 37 19.25 -8.22 -4.22
N ASP A 38 20.22 -8.66 -3.42
CA ASP A 38 20.28 -10.03 -2.88
C ASP A 38 19.46 -10.22 -1.59
N LYS A 39 18.96 -9.13 -0.98
CA LYS A 39 18.13 -9.23 0.23
C LYS A 39 16.75 -9.82 -0.09
N PRO A 40 16.27 -10.86 0.62
CA PRO A 40 14.89 -11.33 0.49
C PRO A 40 13.91 -10.22 0.90
N LEU A 41 12.80 -10.08 0.15
CA LEU A 41 11.78 -9.09 0.45
C LEU A 41 10.62 -9.73 1.20
N SER A 42 10.18 -9.07 2.27
CA SER A 42 9.18 -9.59 3.19
C SER A 42 8.03 -8.62 3.34
N VAL A 43 6.81 -9.07 3.02
CA VAL A 43 5.57 -8.30 3.19
C VAL A 43 4.67 -9.04 4.17
N ALA A 44 4.15 -8.35 5.18
CA ALA A 44 3.21 -8.95 6.13
C ALA A 44 1.80 -8.38 5.94
N ILE A 45 0.77 -9.19 6.12
CA ILE A 45 -0.62 -8.73 6.18
C ILE A 45 -1.21 -8.97 7.56
N MET A 46 -1.81 -7.93 8.12
CA MET A 46 -2.22 -7.79 9.51
C MET A 46 -3.64 -7.23 9.61
N GLY A 47 -4.28 -7.37 10.77
CA GLY A 47 -5.61 -6.83 11.04
C GLY A 47 -6.55 -7.87 11.64
N GLN A 48 -7.77 -7.44 11.97
CA GLN A 48 -8.73 -8.26 12.70
C GLN A 48 -9.07 -9.60 12.02
N THR A 49 -9.58 -10.55 12.79
CA THR A 49 -10.13 -11.80 12.26
C THR A 49 -11.30 -11.52 11.31
N GLY A 50 -11.36 -12.22 10.19
CA GLY A 50 -12.46 -12.09 9.22
C GLY A 50 -12.42 -10.87 8.30
N VAL A 51 -11.42 -9.97 8.40
CA VAL A 51 -11.33 -8.79 7.51
C VAL A 51 -11.05 -9.15 6.05
N GLY A 52 -10.41 -10.30 5.78
CA GLY A 52 -10.10 -10.77 4.43
C GLY A 52 -8.61 -10.76 4.06
N LYS A 53 -7.72 -10.88 5.04
CA LYS A 53 -6.25 -10.91 4.87
C LYS A 53 -5.80 -11.99 3.87
N THR A 54 -6.11 -13.25 4.18
CA THR A 54 -5.74 -14.41 3.36
C THR A 54 -6.30 -14.33 1.94
N SER A 55 -7.55 -13.88 1.78
CA SER A 55 -8.17 -13.69 0.46
C SER A 55 -7.46 -12.61 -0.35
N LEU A 56 -7.09 -11.49 0.29
CA LEU A 56 -6.33 -10.43 -0.37
C LEU A 56 -4.94 -10.91 -0.79
N LEU A 57 -4.25 -11.67 0.06
CA LEU A 57 -2.93 -12.24 -0.24
C LEU A 57 -3.00 -13.20 -1.44
N ASN A 58 -3.97 -14.13 -1.44
CA ASN A 58 -4.22 -15.05 -2.56
C ASN A 58 -4.46 -14.29 -3.88
N CYS A 59 -5.23 -13.21 -3.85
CA CYS A 59 -5.47 -12.41 -5.05
C CYS A 59 -4.26 -11.61 -5.51
N LEU A 60 -3.49 -11.00 -4.60
CA LEU A 60 -2.34 -10.17 -4.96
C LEU A 60 -1.16 -10.99 -5.50
N PHE A 61 -0.98 -12.21 -4.99
CA PHE A 61 0.24 -13.00 -5.22
C PHE A 61 -0.01 -14.35 -5.88
N GLY A 62 -1.26 -14.67 -6.22
CA GLY A 62 -1.63 -15.93 -6.87
C GLY A 62 -1.38 -17.16 -6.00
N THR A 63 -1.55 -17.02 -4.69
CA THR A 63 -1.33 -18.10 -3.71
C THR A 63 -2.62 -18.86 -3.43
N ASP A 64 -2.50 -20.07 -2.87
CA ASP A 64 -3.63 -20.95 -2.54
C ASP A 64 -3.70 -21.22 -1.02
N LEU A 65 -3.57 -20.17 -0.22
CA LEU A 65 -3.71 -20.28 1.23
C LEU A 65 -5.14 -20.61 1.62
N ALA A 66 -5.31 -21.44 2.65
CA ALA A 66 -6.61 -21.86 3.14
C ALA A 66 -7.40 -20.68 3.73
N VAL A 67 -8.57 -20.39 3.16
CA VAL A 67 -9.50 -19.35 3.66
C VAL A 67 -10.62 -20.01 4.45
N GLY A 68 -10.72 -19.72 5.75
CA GLY A 68 -11.84 -20.17 6.57
C GLY A 68 -13.00 -19.17 6.58
N HIS A 69 -14.19 -19.63 6.20
CA HIS A 69 -15.40 -18.81 6.21
C HIS A 69 -16.18 -18.87 7.54
N VAL A 70 -15.88 -19.86 8.40
CA VAL A 70 -16.63 -20.15 9.64
C VAL A 70 -15.80 -19.91 10.90
N ARG A 71 -14.49 -20.17 10.86
CA ARG A 71 -13.57 -19.95 11.98
C ARG A 71 -12.24 -19.41 11.48
N PRO A 72 -11.54 -18.59 12.29
CA PRO A 72 -10.16 -18.21 12.03
C PRO A 72 -9.28 -19.45 11.89
N VAL A 73 -8.55 -19.50 10.77
CA VAL A 73 -7.68 -20.63 10.40
C VAL A 73 -6.22 -20.32 10.78
N THR A 74 -5.79 -19.08 10.53
CA THR A 74 -4.42 -18.61 10.76
C THR A 74 -4.18 -18.33 12.26
N ARG A 75 -3.55 -19.26 12.97
CA ARG A 75 -3.20 -19.12 14.41
C ARG A 75 -1.72 -18.82 14.65
N ARG A 76 -0.90 -18.89 13.60
CA ARG A 76 0.53 -18.58 13.58
C ARG A 76 0.85 -17.84 12.28
N PRO A 77 1.90 -17.00 12.24
CA PRO A 77 2.35 -16.40 10.99
C PRO A 77 2.65 -17.48 9.94
N GLU A 78 1.97 -17.43 8.80
CA GLU A 78 2.14 -18.40 7.70
C GLU A 78 2.92 -17.74 6.55
N PRO A 79 4.17 -18.16 6.29
CA PRO A 79 4.95 -17.62 5.19
C PRO A 79 4.56 -18.28 3.86
N VAL A 80 4.36 -17.46 2.83
CA VAL A 80 4.27 -17.90 1.45
C VAL A 80 5.36 -17.24 0.64
N SER A 81 6.25 -18.05 0.09
CA SER A 81 7.33 -17.53 -0.75
C SER A 81 7.05 -17.80 -2.21
N VAL A 82 7.07 -16.75 -3.03
CA VAL A 82 6.95 -16.84 -4.49
C VAL A 82 8.25 -16.36 -5.14
N PRO A 83 8.66 -16.98 -6.27
CA PRO A 83 9.84 -16.53 -7.00
C PRO A 83 9.59 -15.18 -7.67
N GLY A 84 10.41 -14.19 -7.34
CA GLY A 84 10.47 -12.91 -8.02
C GLY A 84 11.20 -12.98 -9.36
N THR A 85 11.18 -11.87 -10.10
CA THR A 85 11.61 -11.81 -11.52
C THR A 85 13.09 -12.10 -11.75
N SER A 86 13.95 -11.81 -10.76
CA SER A 86 15.39 -12.02 -10.85
C SER A 86 15.86 -13.27 -10.10
N GLY A 87 14.96 -14.18 -9.75
CA GLY A 87 15.27 -15.42 -9.00
C GLY A 87 15.33 -15.26 -7.48
N HIS A 88 15.05 -14.07 -6.94
CA HIS A 88 14.95 -13.83 -5.50
C HIS A 88 13.59 -14.26 -4.94
N MET A 89 13.52 -14.62 -3.66
CA MET A 89 12.26 -14.99 -3.02
C MET A 89 11.55 -13.75 -2.46
N LEU A 90 10.25 -13.64 -2.76
CA LEU A 90 9.32 -12.70 -2.15
C LEU A 90 8.51 -13.47 -1.13
N THR A 91 8.61 -13.12 0.15
CA THR A 91 7.90 -13.80 1.24
C THR A 91 6.75 -12.95 1.74
N PHE A 92 5.55 -13.52 1.70
CA PHE A 92 4.33 -12.95 2.25
C PHE A 92 3.98 -13.63 3.55
N TRP A 93 3.64 -12.86 4.59
CA TRP A 93 3.26 -13.41 5.89
C TRP A 93 1.79 -13.12 6.14
N ASP A 94 0.95 -14.17 6.14
CA ASP A 94 -0.40 -14.06 6.67
C ASP A 94 -0.34 -14.13 8.19
N MET A 95 -0.66 -13.02 8.86
CA MET A 95 -0.60 -12.94 10.31
C MET A 95 -1.92 -13.40 10.93
N PRO A 96 -1.91 -13.97 12.15
CA PRO A 96 -3.13 -14.31 12.86
C PRO A 96 -4.01 -13.07 13.03
N GLY A 97 -5.33 -13.27 12.97
CA GLY A 97 -6.25 -12.16 13.20
C GLY A 97 -6.38 -11.82 14.68
N ILE A 98 -6.47 -10.52 14.97
CA ILE A 98 -6.76 -10.00 16.31
C ILE A 98 -8.27 -9.78 16.48
N GLY A 99 -8.74 -9.69 17.72
CA GLY A 99 -10.14 -9.41 18.06
C GLY A 99 -10.98 -10.66 18.36
N GLU A 100 -10.33 -11.80 18.57
CA GLU A 100 -11.02 -13.05 18.96
C GLU A 100 -11.15 -13.18 20.48
N SER A 101 -10.11 -12.82 21.23
CA SER A 101 -10.12 -12.77 22.71
C SER A 101 -8.90 -12.01 23.21
N GLY A 102 -9.04 -11.27 24.32
CA GLY A 102 -7.96 -10.44 24.85
C GLY A 102 -6.65 -11.19 25.16
N ALA A 103 -6.73 -12.43 25.64
CA ALA A 103 -5.54 -13.25 25.95
C ALA A 103 -4.81 -13.72 24.68
N ALA A 104 -5.54 -14.10 23.62
CA ALA A 104 -4.93 -14.44 22.33
C ALA A 104 -4.33 -13.19 21.67
N ASP A 105 -5.01 -12.06 21.78
CA ASP A 105 -4.60 -10.80 21.18
C ASP A 105 -3.26 -10.30 21.73
N GLU A 106 -2.94 -10.49 23.01
CA GLU A 106 -1.61 -10.15 23.55
C GLU A 106 -0.50 -10.93 22.86
N THR A 107 -0.71 -12.23 22.68
CA THR A 107 0.25 -13.10 21.97
C THR A 107 0.38 -12.68 20.51
N TYR A 108 -0.72 -12.36 19.85
CA TYR A 108 -0.72 -11.93 18.44
C TYR A 108 -0.10 -10.55 18.26
N LEU A 109 -0.31 -9.60 19.17
CA LEU A 109 0.34 -8.29 19.13
C LEU A 109 1.87 -8.41 19.28
N ALA A 110 2.36 -9.33 20.12
CA ALA A 110 3.80 -9.60 20.19
C ALA A 110 4.35 -10.12 18.84
N MET A 111 3.62 -11.03 18.18
CA MET A 111 3.97 -11.51 16.84
C MET A 111 3.91 -10.40 15.79
N TYR A 112 2.95 -9.48 15.89
CA TYR A 112 2.84 -8.32 15.00
C TYR A 112 4.05 -7.41 15.17
N LEU A 113 4.44 -7.10 16.40
CA LEU A 113 5.60 -6.25 16.68
C LEU A 113 6.89 -6.85 16.11
N GLU A 114 7.14 -8.13 16.38
CA GLU A 114 8.30 -8.84 15.83
C GLU A 114 8.32 -8.76 14.30
N ARG A 115 7.17 -9.04 13.67
CA ARG A 115 7.07 -9.03 12.21
C ARG A 115 7.21 -7.63 11.63
N LEU A 116 6.64 -6.58 12.24
CA LEU A 116 6.77 -5.19 11.81
C LEU A 116 8.24 -4.71 11.80
N ILE A 117 9.03 -5.18 12.76
CA ILE A 117 10.46 -4.90 12.82
C ILE A 117 11.20 -5.61 11.67
N GLN A 118 10.86 -6.88 11.39
CA GLN A 118 11.55 -7.73 10.42
C GLN A 118 11.11 -7.55 8.96
N CYS A 119 9.84 -7.25 8.70
CA CYS A 119 9.31 -7.12 7.34
C CYS A 119 9.77 -5.81 6.69
N ASP A 120 9.74 -5.75 5.37
CA ASP A 120 10.04 -4.53 4.63
C ASP A 120 8.78 -3.66 4.45
N VAL A 121 7.60 -4.28 4.27
CA VAL A 121 6.29 -3.60 4.24
C VAL A 121 5.26 -4.40 5.04
N ALA A 122 4.34 -3.70 5.72
CA ALA A 122 3.20 -4.33 6.37
C ALA A 122 1.89 -3.71 5.87
N ILE A 123 0.94 -4.55 5.49
CA ILE A 123 -0.42 -4.16 5.10
C ILE A 123 -1.31 -4.38 6.32
N TRP A 124 -1.93 -3.33 6.85
CA TRP A 124 -2.95 -3.44 7.88
C TRP A 124 -4.34 -3.34 7.24
N ALA A 125 -5.06 -4.44 7.26
CA ALA A 125 -6.36 -4.59 6.63
C ALA A 125 -7.51 -4.37 7.62
N PHE A 126 -8.51 -3.61 7.17
CA PHE A 126 -9.77 -3.38 7.87
C PHE A 126 -10.94 -3.86 7.01
N HIS A 127 -12.03 -4.28 7.64
CA HIS A 127 -13.26 -4.55 6.91
C HIS A 127 -13.90 -3.24 6.44
N ALA A 128 -14.16 -3.09 5.13
CA ALA A 128 -14.68 -1.86 4.55
C ALA A 128 -16.10 -1.51 5.03
N ASP A 129 -16.88 -2.45 5.58
CA ASP A 129 -18.17 -2.14 6.22
C ASP A 129 -18.06 -1.84 7.74
N SER A 130 -16.89 -2.02 8.36
CA SER A 130 -16.73 -1.73 9.80
C SER A 130 -16.98 -0.25 10.08
N ARG A 131 -17.74 0.04 11.15
CA ARG A 131 -17.97 1.41 11.64
C ARG A 131 -17.10 1.77 12.84
N SER A 132 -16.42 0.79 13.43
CA SER A 132 -15.56 0.97 14.60
C SER A 132 -14.11 0.82 14.21
N THR A 133 -13.31 1.85 14.51
CA THR A 133 -11.85 1.85 14.40
C THR A 133 -11.16 1.70 15.76
N THR A 134 -11.92 1.85 16.86
CA THR A 134 -11.39 1.96 18.22
C THR A 134 -10.51 0.79 18.62
N TYR A 135 -10.90 -0.43 18.26
CA TYR A 135 -10.11 -1.62 18.61
C TYR A 135 -8.77 -1.64 17.87
N ASP A 136 -8.76 -1.44 16.55
CA ASP A 136 -7.52 -1.38 15.77
C ASP A 136 -6.61 -0.22 16.20
N GLU A 137 -7.20 0.95 16.50
CA GLU A 137 -6.47 2.11 17.00
C GLU A 137 -5.78 1.78 18.34
N GLN A 138 -6.50 1.13 19.26
CA GLN A 138 -5.91 0.67 20.52
C GLN A 138 -4.79 -0.34 20.30
N CYS A 139 -4.94 -1.27 19.35
CA CYS A 139 -3.89 -2.23 18.99
C CYS A 139 -2.65 -1.53 18.42
N LEU A 140 -2.81 -0.62 17.47
CA LEU A 140 -1.69 0.15 16.91
C LEU A 140 -1.00 0.96 18.01
N ARG A 141 -1.77 1.66 18.84
CA ARG A 141 -1.23 2.43 19.97
C ARG A 141 -0.41 1.55 20.91
N ARG A 142 -0.93 0.38 21.30
CA ARG A 142 -0.19 -0.58 22.15
C ARG A 142 1.13 -1.03 21.54
N LEU A 143 1.15 -1.28 20.23
CA LEU A 143 2.37 -1.65 19.50
C LEU A 143 3.40 -0.51 19.52
N LEU A 144 2.96 0.74 19.35
CA LEU A 144 3.84 1.91 19.31
C LEU A 144 4.32 2.32 20.71
N ASP A 145 3.44 2.31 21.71
CA ASP A 145 3.77 2.72 23.08
C ASP A 145 4.82 1.81 23.73
N GLY A 146 4.85 0.54 23.34
CA GLY A 146 5.79 -0.46 23.83
C GLY A 146 7.23 -0.32 23.31
N VAL A 147 7.52 0.64 22.42
CA VAL A 147 8.84 0.78 21.77
C VAL A 147 9.38 2.21 21.74
N ALA A 148 10.70 2.34 21.52
CA ALA A 148 11.40 3.61 21.35
C ALA A 148 10.93 4.38 20.11
N ILE A 149 11.11 5.71 20.11
CA ILE A 149 10.60 6.61 19.05
C ILE A 149 11.15 6.28 17.65
N GLU A 150 12.39 5.81 17.57
CA GLU A 150 13.06 5.36 16.35
C GLU A 150 12.34 4.13 15.77
N THR A 151 11.97 3.19 16.64
CA THR A 151 11.19 2.01 16.26
C THR A 151 9.77 2.39 15.87
N ARG A 152 9.13 3.35 16.54
CA ARG A 152 7.81 3.86 16.14
C ARG A 152 7.84 4.43 14.72
N ARG A 153 8.84 5.26 14.41
CA ARG A 153 9.06 5.81 13.05
C ARG A 153 9.27 4.70 12.02
N LEU A 154 10.08 3.70 12.35
CA LEU A 154 10.31 2.53 11.49
C LEU A 154 9.03 1.73 11.22
N ILE A 155 8.19 1.52 12.24
CA ILE A 155 6.92 0.81 12.10
C ILE A 155 5.98 1.61 11.19
N MET A 156 5.78 2.90 11.50
CA MET A 156 4.87 3.76 10.76
C MET A 156 5.27 3.94 9.29
N SER A 157 6.56 3.98 8.97
CA SER A 157 7.03 4.09 7.58
C SER A 157 6.74 2.83 6.73
N LYS A 158 6.52 1.67 7.37
CA LYS A 158 6.23 0.40 6.69
C LYS A 158 4.73 0.08 6.55
N LEU A 159 3.86 0.75 7.31
CA LEU A 159 2.43 0.42 7.45
C LEU A 159 1.53 0.99 6.36
N THR A 160 0.98 0.14 5.50
CA THR A 160 0.00 0.47 4.46
C THR A 160 -1.38 0.08 4.95
N PHE A 161 -2.29 1.05 5.03
CA PHE A 161 -3.65 0.81 5.51
C PHE A 161 -4.60 0.51 4.36
N VAL A 162 -5.42 -0.54 4.49
CA VAL A 162 -6.29 -1.05 3.41
C VAL A 162 -7.69 -1.34 3.93
N LEU A 163 -8.73 -0.86 3.26
CA LEU A 163 -10.12 -1.26 3.50
C LEU A 163 -10.45 -2.45 2.60
N THR A 164 -10.27 -3.66 3.11
CA THR A 164 -10.62 -4.92 2.43
C THR A 164 -12.12 -5.14 2.36
N LYS A 165 -12.57 -6.02 1.45
CA LYS A 165 -13.99 -6.34 1.23
C LYS A 165 -14.84 -5.12 0.87
N ALA A 166 -14.29 -4.21 0.07
CA ALA A 166 -15.03 -3.04 -0.41
C ALA A 166 -16.33 -3.42 -1.14
N ASP A 167 -16.39 -4.61 -1.74
CA ASP A 167 -17.57 -5.20 -2.37
C ASP A 167 -18.80 -5.31 -1.44
N THR A 168 -18.61 -5.36 -0.13
CA THR A 168 -19.72 -5.43 0.83
C THR A 168 -20.41 -4.09 1.05
N LEU A 169 -19.83 -2.98 0.59
CA LEU A 169 -20.46 -1.67 0.68
C LEU A 169 -21.53 -1.53 -0.39
N THR A 170 -22.77 -1.81 0.00
CA THR A 170 -23.98 -1.74 -0.83
C THR A 170 -25.18 -1.31 0.03
N PRO A 171 -26.20 -0.65 -0.57
CA PRO A 171 -26.27 -0.10 -1.93
C PRO A 171 -25.47 1.20 -2.07
N PRO A 172 -25.15 1.73 -3.29
CA PRO A 172 -25.58 1.30 -4.63
C PRO A 172 -24.74 0.16 -5.23
N PRO A 173 -25.16 -0.46 -6.36
CA PRO A 173 -24.46 -1.62 -6.95
C PRO A 173 -23.09 -1.25 -7.53
N TRP A 174 -22.27 -2.29 -7.67
CA TRP A 174 -21.00 -2.22 -8.41
C TRP A 174 -21.24 -2.32 -9.91
N ILE A 175 -20.37 -1.69 -10.69
CA ILE A 175 -20.43 -1.70 -12.15
C ILE A 175 -19.38 -2.68 -12.67
N PHE A 176 -19.79 -3.63 -13.49
CA PHE A 176 -18.90 -4.51 -14.22
C PHE A 176 -18.82 -4.04 -15.68
N ASP A 177 -17.69 -3.45 -16.08
CA ASP A 177 -17.41 -3.07 -17.48
C ASP A 177 -16.86 -4.29 -18.24
N MET A 178 -17.72 -4.89 -19.06
CA MET A 178 -17.40 -6.08 -19.85
C MET A 178 -16.84 -5.70 -21.22
N ARG A 179 -15.80 -6.41 -21.66
CA ARG A 179 -15.20 -6.35 -23.00
C ARG A 179 -14.91 -7.78 -23.49
N GLY A 180 -15.64 -8.25 -24.48
CA GLY A 180 -15.64 -9.66 -24.88
C GLY A 180 -16.01 -10.62 -23.73
N GLY A 181 -15.15 -11.62 -23.47
CA GLY A 181 -15.37 -12.64 -22.42
C GLY A 181 -14.90 -12.25 -21.01
N ARG A 182 -14.38 -11.04 -20.82
CA ARG A 182 -13.73 -10.58 -19.58
C ARG A 182 -14.14 -9.13 -19.26
N GLY A 183 -13.72 -8.61 -18.12
CA GLY A 183 -14.12 -7.26 -17.69
C GLY A 183 -13.56 -6.86 -16.33
N THR A 184 -13.81 -5.61 -15.95
CA THR A 184 -13.31 -5.03 -14.70
C THR A 184 -14.44 -4.45 -13.87
N PHE A 185 -14.34 -4.57 -12.55
CA PHE A 185 -15.28 -3.93 -11.63
C PHE A 185 -14.85 -2.52 -11.26
N GLY A 186 -15.81 -1.61 -11.20
CA GLY A 186 -15.66 -0.27 -10.68
C GLY A 186 -16.88 0.16 -9.85
N PRO A 187 -16.70 1.02 -8.84
CA PRO A 187 -17.83 1.58 -8.10
C PRO A 187 -18.54 2.64 -8.95
N GLY A 188 -19.87 2.70 -8.85
CA GLY A 188 -20.61 3.87 -9.33
C GLY A 188 -20.25 5.13 -8.53
N GLY A 189 -20.51 6.33 -9.07
CA GLY A 189 -20.03 7.59 -8.46
C GLY A 189 -20.45 7.83 -7.00
N ALA A 190 -21.65 7.39 -6.60
CA ALA A 190 -22.08 7.49 -5.21
C ALA A 190 -21.35 6.51 -4.27
N LEU A 191 -21.05 5.29 -4.74
CA LEU A 191 -20.25 4.34 -3.97
C LEU A 191 -18.78 4.78 -3.89
N LEU A 192 -18.24 5.32 -4.99
CA LEU A 192 -16.89 5.88 -5.02
C LEU A 192 -16.71 6.95 -3.94
N ARG A 193 -17.63 7.93 -3.85
CA ARG A 193 -17.58 8.96 -2.80
C ARG A 193 -17.58 8.38 -1.40
N ARG A 194 -18.41 7.37 -1.12
CA ARG A 194 -18.44 6.71 0.20
C ARG A 194 -17.14 5.99 0.51
N LEU A 195 -16.53 5.32 -0.48
CA LEU A 195 -15.23 4.68 -0.33
C LEU A 195 -14.14 5.71 -0.04
N GLU A 196 -14.18 6.88 -0.70
CA GLU A 196 -13.24 7.98 -0.49
C GLU A 196 -13.41 8.64 0.88
N GLU A 197 -14.65 8.95 1.29
CA GLU A 197 -14.98 9.46 2.63
C GLU A 197 -14.50 8.50 3.72
N LYS A 198 -14.72 7.20 3.53
CA LYS A 198 -14.28 6.18 4.48
C LYS A 198 -12.76 6.08 4.52
N ALA A 199 -12.08 6.11 3.38
CA ALA A 199 -10.62 6.13 3.34
C ALA A 199 -10.08 7.35 4.10
N ALA A 200 -10.61 8.55 3.86
CA ALA A 200 -10.21 9.77 4.56
C ALA A 200 -10.43 9.69 6.08
N TYR A 201 -11.55 9.12 6.53
CA TYR A 201 -11.79 8.88 7.95
C TYR A 201 -10.71 7.98 8.57
N TYR A 202 -10.36 6.87 7.92
CA TYR A 202 -9.30 5.99 8.41
C TYR A 202 -7.92 6.68 8.38
N GLU A 203 -7.65 7.54 7.41
CA GLU A 203 -6.42 8.36 7.40
C GLU A 203 -6.37 9.28 8.64
N SER A 204 -7.48 9.93 9.01
CA SER A 204 -7.55 10.78 10.20
C SER A 204 -7.36 10.03 11.52
N VAL A 205 -7.66 8.72 11.55
CA VAL A 205 -7.49 7.90 12.76
C VAL A 205 -6.09 7.30 12.83
N PHE A 206 -5.55 6.80 11.70
CA PHE A 206 -4.35 5.96 11.71
C PHE A 206 -3.08 6.65 11.20
N LEU A 207 -3.19 7.80 10.54
CA LEU A 207 -2.02 8.53 10.00
C LEU A 207 -1.86 9.91 10.61
N GLU A 208 -2.93 10.70 10.69
CA GLU A 208 -2.86 12.08 11.21
C GLU A 208 -2.28 12.18 12.64
N PRO A 209 -2.67 11.33 13.62
CA PRO A 209 -2.13 11.40 14.98
C PRO A 209 -0.65 11.03 15.07
N HIS A 210 -0.11 10.44 14.01
CA HIS A 210 1.27 9.98 13.93
C HIS A 210 2.08 10.76 12.88
N GLY A 211 1.56 11.88 12.39
CA GLY A 211 2.18 12.68 11.31
C GLY A 211 3.66 12.98 11.56
N ASP A 212 4.01 13.34 12.78
CA ASP A 212 5.37 13.71 13.24
C ASP A 212 6.39 12.57 13.08
N MET A 213 5.89 11.34 13.00
CA MET A 213 6.68 10.11 12.85
C MET A 213 6.76 9.64 11.40
N LEU A 214 5.94 10.20 10.50
CA LEU A 214 5.88 9.79 9.10
C LEU A 214 7.04 10.42 8.32
N LEU A 215 7.87 9.54 7.76
CA LEU A 215 8.84 9.87 6.73
C LEU A 215 8.48 9.06 5.48
N THR A 216 8.00 9.76 4.45
CA THR A 216 7.63 9.14 3.17
C THR A 216 8.65 9.52 2.11
N SER A 217 8.90 8.62 1.16
CA SER A 217 9.82 8.87 0.06
C SER A 217 9.27 8.36 -1.28
N THR A 218 9.69 9.01 -2.36
CA THR A 218 9.41 8.59 -3.73
C THR A 218 10.62 8.92 -4.62
N TYR A 219 10.70 8.31 -5.80
CA TYR A 219 11.79 8.63 -6.73
C TYR A 219 11.65 10.05 -7.29
N GLY A 220 12.76 10.79 -7.41
CA GLY A 220 12.76 12.06 -8.12
C GLY A 220 12.79 11.84 -9.64
N THR A 221 12.14 12.71 -10.40
CA THR A 221 12.66 13.05 -11.72
C THR A 221 13.85 13.96 -11.48
N GLY A 222 14.98 13.80 -12.17
CA GLY A 222 16.26 14.46 -11.86
C GLY A 222 16.28 16.00 -11.87
N GLU A 223 15.12 16.64 -11.97
CA GLU A 223 14.85 18.07 -12.04
C GLU A 223 14.09 18.60 -10.81
N PHE A 224 13.93 17.79 -9.75
CA PHE A 224 13.19 18.22 -8.56
C PHE A 224 13.96 19.31 -7.79
N THR A 225 13.43 20.54 -7.78
CA THR A 225 14.06 21.70 -7.14
C THR A 225 13.06 22.45 -6.27
N VAL A 226 12.63 21.83 -5.17
CA VAL A 226 11.79 22.48 -4.15
C VAL A 226 12.58 22.69 -2.88
N SER A 227 12.50 23.89 -2.31
CA SER A 227 13.06 24.22 -1.00
C SER A 227 11.93 24.39 0.01
N ASP A 228 11.89 23.50 1.01
CA ASP A 228 10.91 23.50 2.09
C ASP A 228 11.49 22.71 3.29
N GLU A 229 11.17 23.10 4.52
CA GLU A 229 11.73 22.45 5.72
C GLU A 229 11.32 20.98 5.86
N ARG A 230 10.11 20.63 5.39
CA ARG A 230 9.55 19.28 5.46
C ARG A 230 9.89 18.44 4.23
N LEU A 231 10.28 19.08 3.12
CA LEU A 231 10.50 18.41 1.84
C LEU A 231 11.97 18.53 1.44
N GLY A 232 12.65 17.39 1.39
CA GLY A 232 14.02 17.31 0.91
C GLY A 232 14.14 16.36 -0.28
N PHE A 233 15.28 16.39 -0.93
CA PHE A 233 15.61 15.45 -1.99
C PHE A 233 17.11 15.15 -1.98
N ASP A 234 17.46 13.94 -2.38
CA ASP A 234 18.83 13.47 -2.51
C ASP A 234 18.98 12.52 -3.70
N ARG A 235 20.12 11.81 -3.79
CA ARG A 235 20.37 10.82 -4.85
C ARG A 235 19.40 9.61 -4.79
N ARG A 236 18.72 9.38 -3.67
CA ARG A 236 17.80 8.26 -3.44
C ARG A 236 16.35 8.64 -3.76
N GLY A 237 16.00 9.92 -3.71
CA GLY A 237 14.72 10.44 -4.16
C GLY A 237 14.26 11.69 -3.43
N VAL A 238 12.96 11.95 -3.49
CA VAL A 238 12.29 13.04 -2.78
C VAL A 238 11.67 12.47 -1.51
N HIS A 239 11.85 13.16 -0.39
CA HIS A 239 11.38 12.73 0.92
C HIS A 239 10.60 13.86 1.63
N TYR A 240 9.52 13.48 2.30
CA TYR A 240 8.67 14.39 3.06
C TYR A 240 8.52 13.93 4.50
N ARG A 241 8.66 14.88 5.44
CA ARG A 241 8.45 14.71 6.88
C ARG A 241 7.06 15.23 7.26
N GLY A 242 6.21 14.35 7.78
CA GLY A 242 4.83 14.67 8.15
C GLY A 242 3.80 13.81 7.42
N HIS A 243 2.54 13.96 7.80
CA HIS A 243 1.42 13.43 7.02
C HIS A 243 1.20 14.26 5.74
N PHE A 244 1.50 13.66 4.59
CA PHE A 244 1.22 14.21 3.25
C PHE A 244 -0.26 13.98 2.86
N SER A 245 -1.16 14.76 3.46
CA SER A 245 -2.61 14.69 3.22
C SER A 245 -3.00 15.21 1.83
N GLN A 246 -4.29 15.06 1.45
CA GLN A 246 -4.78 15.62 0.19
C GLN A 246 -4.61 17.14 0.13
N GLN A 247 -4.96 17.84 1.21
CA GLN A 247 -4.79 19.29 1.30
C GLN A 247 -3.33 19.72 1.13
N VAL A 248 -2.39 18.96 1.71
CA VAL A 248 -0.95 19.21 1.53
C VAL A 248 -0.55 18.98 0.07
N CYS A 249 -0.99 17.88 -0.53
CA CYS A 249 -0.73 17.56 -1.94
C CYS A 249 -1.21 18.68 -2.87
N ASP A 250 -2.43 19.18 -2.65
CA ASP A 250 -3.02 20.26 -3.45
C ASP A 250 -2.21 21.55 -3.29
N ALA A 251 -1.87 21.93 -2.04
CA ALA A 251 -1.08 23.13 -1.77
C ALA A 251 0.32 23.09 -2.43
N TYR A 252 1.03 21.95 -2.37
CA TYR A 252 2.31 21.81 -3.07
C TYR A 252 2.12 21.78 -4.60
N SER A 253 1.06 21.15 -5.09
CA SER A 253 0.74 21.05 -6.53
C SER A 253 0.36 22.39 -7.16
N ASP A 254 -0.23 23.29 -6.39
CA ASP A 254 -0.55 24.65 -6.80
C ASP A 254 0.68 25.54 -6.75
N ARG A 255 1.51 25.39 -5.71
CA ARG A 255 2.75 26.17 -5.54
C ARG A 255 3.85 25.75 -6.53
N TYR A 256 3.94 24.47 -6.86
CA TYR A 256 4.96 23.91 -7.75
C TYR A 256 4.34 22.99 -8.83
N PRO A 257 3.62 23.55 -9.82
CA PRO A 257 2.91 22.76 -10.83
C PRO A 257 3.79 21.80 -11.63
N ALA A 258 5.07 22.13 -11.84
CA ALA A 258 6.05 21.29 -12.54
C ALA A 258 6.36 19.96 -11.82
N HIS A 259 6.01 19.83 -10.54
CA HIS A 259 6.31 18.65 -9.73
C HIS A 259 5.06 17.92 -9.22
N ARG A 260 3.88 18.19 -9.80
CA ARG A 260 2.59 17.56 -9.45
C ARG A 260 2.66 16.04 -9.36
N GLU A 261 3.36 15.40 -10.28
CA GLU A 261 3.50 13.95 -10.29
C GLU A 261 4.27 13.41 -9.07
N VAL A 262 5.30 14.13 -8.60
CA VAL A 262 6.04 13.77 -7.39
C VAL A 262 5.13 13.87 -6.17
N PHE A 263 4.36 14.96 -6.05
CA PHE A 263 3.42 15.14 -4.94
C PHE A 263 2.30 14.09 -4.95
N SER A 264 1.76 13.75 -6.12
CA SER A 264 0.78 12.67 -6.25
C SER A 264 1.34 11.35 -5.71
N ARG A 265 2.60 11.03 -6.01
CA ARG A 265 3.25 9.80 -5.52
C ARG A 265 3.52 9.83 -4.01
N LEU A 266 3.89 10.99 -3.46
CA LEU A 266 4.01 11.17 -2.00
C LEU A 266 2.66 11.01 -1.30
N ARG A 267 1.59 11.53 -1.90
CA ARG A 267 0.21 11.36 -1.42
C ARG A 267 -0.21 9.91 -1.43
N ASP A 268 0.04 9.19 -2.52
CA ASP A 268 -0.32 7.77 -2.64
C ASP A 268 0.28 6.90 -1.53
N ASN A 269 1.45 7.25 -1.01
CA ASN A 269 2.06 6.54 0.13
C ASN A 269 1.26 6.67 1.43
N HIS A 270 0.43 7.70 1.59
CA HIS A 270 -0.40 7.94 2.78
C HIS A 270 -1.90 7.73 2.51
N ARG A 271 -2.27 7.16 1.37
CA ARG A 271 -3.67 6.84 1.10
C ARG A 271 -4.07 5.54 1.81
N VAL A 272 -5.23 5.56 2.45
CA VAL A 272 -5.95 4.32 2.77
C VAL A 272 -6.62 3.82 1.49
N LEU A 273 -6.39 2.56 1.13
CA LEU A 273 -6.85 2.00 -0.14
C LEU A 273 -8.05 1.06 0.07
N PRO A 274 -9.24 1.38 -0.46
CA PRO A 274 -10.33 0.44 -0.52
C PRO A 274 -10.08 -0.60 -1.60
N CYS A 275 -10.14 -1.88 -1.23
CA CYS A 275 -9.83 -3.01 -2.09
C CYS A 275 -10.92 -4.09 -1.99
N SER A 276 -11.18 -4.76 -3.10
CA SER A 276 -11.98 -5.99 -3.12
C SER A 276 -11.18 -7.10 -3.75
N ALA A 277 -10.96 -8.19 -3.01
CA ALA A 277 -10.41 -9.42 -3.56
C ALA A 277 -11.42 -10.10 -4.51
N LEU A 278 -12.71 -10.08 -4.14
CA LEU A 278 -13.79 -10.68 -4.91
C LEU A 278 -13.95 -10.00 -6.28
N PHE A 279 -14.03 -8.68 -6.31
CA PHE A 279 -14.20 -7.89 -7.52
C PHE A 279 -12.88 -7.45 -8.15
N ARG A 280 -11.74 -7.87 -7.60
CA ARG A 280 -10.41 -7.49 -8.08
C ARG A 280 -10.21 -5.96 -8.16
N PHE A 281 -10.92 -5.23 -7.32
CA PHE A 281 -10.92 -3.77 -7.32
C PHE A 281 -9.70 -3.22 -6.56
N ASN A 282 -9.02 -2.26 -7.20
CA ASN A 282 -7.91 -1.46 -6.65
C ASN A 282 -6.63 -2.25 -6.27
N LEU A 283 -6.52 -3.52 -6.69
CA LEU A 283 -5.38 -4.38 -6.36
C LEU A 283 -4.06 -3.89 -6.99
N THR A 284 -4.10 -3.43 -8.24
CA THR A 284 -2.94 -2.83 -8.93
C THR A 284 -2.41 -1.61 -8.19
N ARG A 285 -3.30 -0.76 -7.67
CA ARG A 285 -2.90 0.42 -6.89
C ARG A 285 -2.27 0.03 -5.55
N LEU A 286 -2.84 -0.96 -4.88
CA LEU A 286 -2.26 -1.51 -3.65
C LEU A 286 -0.85 -2.06 -3.90
N MET A 287 -0.68 -2.87 -4.95
CA MET A 287 0.64 -3.37 -5.34
C MET A 287 1.63 -2.26 -5.63
N THR A 288 1.19 -1.21 -6.34
CA THR A 288 2.03 -0.04 -6.62
C THR A 288 2.46 0.65 -5.32
N GLY A 289 1.55 0.84 -4.36
CA GLY A 289 1.86 1.41 -3.05
C GLY A 289 2.84 0.57 -2.23
N VAL A 290 2.68 -0.76 -2.25
CA VAL A 290 3.62 -1.70 -1.60
C VAL A 290 5.01 -1.58 -2.23
N VAL A 291 5.11 -1.61 -3.56
CA VAL A 291 6.40 -1.52 -4.27
C VAL A 291 7.07 -0.16 -4.04
N ASN A 292 6.32 0.94 -4.06
CA ASN A 292 6.86 2.28 -3.82
C ASN A 292 7.55 2.39 -2.44
N ARG A 293 6.99 1.74 -1.42
CA ARG A 293 7.56 1.73 -0.06
C ARG A 293 8.80 0.85 0.09
N LEU A 294 8.93 -0.17 -0.76
CA LEU A 294 10.15 -0.98 -0.85
C LEU A 294 11.28 -0.25 -1.59
N GLY A 295 10.99 0.91 -2.19
CA GLY A 295 11.96 1.80 -2.80
C GLY A 295 12.31 1.46 -4.26
N PRO A 296 13.15 2.29 -4.92
CA PRO A 296 13.41 2.20 -6.35
C PRO A 296 14.07 0.88 -6.80
N THR A 297 14.83 0.24 -5.92
CA THR A 297 15.50 -1.04 -6.19
C THR A 297 14.56 -2.24 -6.11
N ALA A 298 13.37 -2.08 -5.52
CA ALA A 298 12.35 -3.12 -5.43
C ALA A 298 11.48 -3.20 -6.69
N VAL A 299 11.30 -2.12 -7.45
CA VAL A 299 10.50 -2.10 -8.69
C VAL A 299 10.96 -3.19 -9.67
N PHE A 300 12.28 -3.33 -9.85
CA PHE A 300 12.85 -4.36 -10.73
C PHE A 300 12.61 -5.79 -10.23
N ARG A 301 12.43 -5.96 -8.92
CA ARG A 301 12.22 -7.25 -8.27
C ARG A 301 10.78 -7.74 -8.45
N PHE A 302 9.82 -6.84 -8.30
CA PHE A 302 8.41 -7.12 -8.56
C PHE A 302 8.05 -7.10 -10.05
N ARG A 303 8.98 -6.84 -10.98
CA ARG A 303 8.68 -6.65 -12.41
C ARG A 303 7.75 -7.72 -13.03
N ARG A 304 7.88 -9.00 -12.69
CA ARG A 304 7.00 -10.09 -13.13
C ARG A 304 5.58 -9.94 -12.55
N LEU A 305 5.47 -9.70 -11.24
CA LEU A 305 4.19 -9.39 -10.59
C LEU A 305 3.58 -8.09 -11.15
N LEU A 306 4.42 -7.10 -11.50
CA LEU A 306 4.01 -5.85 -12.13
C LEU A 306 3.61 -6.03 -13.60
N GLN A 307 4.23 -6.97 -14.33
CA GLN A 307 3.88 -7.33 -15.71
C GLN A 307 2.54 -8.05 -15.79
N GLU A 308 2.13 -8.71 -14.71
CA GLU A 308 0.83 -9.37 -14.57
C GLU A 308 -0.23 -8.43 -13.93
N MET A 309 0.06 -7.12 -13.76
CA MET A 309 -0.88 -6.16 -13.16
C MET A 309 -2.20 -6.03 -13.90
N ASP A 310 -2.19 -6.15 -15.23
CA ASP A 310 -3.42 -6.13 -16.02
C ASP A 310 -4.32 -7.34 -15.73
N ALA A 311 -3.73 -8.47 -15.30
CA ALA A 311 -4.48 -9.64 -14.87
C ALA A 311 -5.05 -9.50 -13.44
N LEU A 312 -4.50 -8.60 -12.62
CA LEU A 312 -4.95 -8.41 -11.22
C LEU A 312 -6.34 -7.80 -11.12
N THR A 313 -6.80 -7.05 -12.11
CA THR A 313 -8.10 -6.36 -12.13
C THR A 313 -9.17 -7.12 -12.91
N ASP A 314 -8.74 -8.07 -13.73
CA ASP A 314 -9.56 -8.67 -14.76
C ASP A 314 -10.31 -9.91 -14.27
N VAL A 315 -11.62 -9.96 -14.53
CA VAL A 315 -12.55 -11.00 -14.05
C VAL A 315 -13.28 -11.62 -15.25
N PRO A 316 -13.31 -12.97 -15.38
CA PRO A 316 -14.10 -13.64 -16.41
C PRO A 316 -15.60 -13.35 -16.27
N VAL A 317 -16.29 -13.11 -17.39
CA VAL A 317 -17.73 -12.81 -17.39
C VAL A 317 -18.57 -13.92 -16.75
N ALA A 318 -18.20 -15.18 -16.99
CA ALA A 318 -18.88 -16.32 -16.38
C ALA A 318 -18.83 -16.28 -14.84
N THR A 319 -17.72 -15.82 -14.27
CA THR A 319 -17.56 -15.62 -12.84
C THR A 319 -18.33 -14.39 -12.36
N ALA A 320 -18.24 -13.27 -13.07
CA ALA A 320 -18.95 -12.04 -12.69
C ALA A 320 -20.48 -12.26 -12.61
N ARG A 321 -21.05 -13.11 -13.47
CA ARG A 321 -22.47 -13.47 -13.47
C ARG A 321 -22.94 -14.20 -12.20
N THR A 322 -22.04 -14.77 -11.42
CA THR A 322 -22.40 -15.44 -10.15
C THR A 322 -22.43 -14.48 -8.97
N TYR A 323 -22.03 -13.22 -9.15
CA TYR A 323 -21.97 -12.23 -8.08
C TYR A 323 -23.32 -11.51 -7.91
N GLY A 324 -23.65 -11.19 -6.67
CA GLY A 324 -24.87 -10.44 -6.33
C GLY A 324 -24.68 -8.93 -6.41
N ASN A 325 -25.76 -8.20 -6.72
CA ASN A 325 -25.82 -6.73 -6.69
C ASN A 325 -24.79 -6.03 -7.59
N VAL A 326 -24.68 -6.53 -8.82
CA VAL A 326 -23.82 -6.01 -9.89
C VAL A 326 -24.68 -5.48 -11.03
N MET A 327 -24.31 -4.34 -11.58
CA MET A 327 -24.80 -3.83 -12.87
C MET A 327 -23.77 -4.16 -13.95
N ILE A 328 -24.19 -4.81 -15.04
CA ILE A 328 -23.30 -5.13 -16.16
C ILE A 328 -23.42 -4.03 -17.22
N TRP A 329 -22.28 -3.42 -17.53
CA TRP A 329 -22.10 -2.47 -18.61
C TRP A 329 -21.37 -3.15 -19.77
N ASP A 330 -21.91 -3.05 -20.98
CA ASP A 330 -21.22 -3.48 -22.20
C ASP A 330 -20.45 -2.29 -22.75
N GLY A 331 -19.13 -2.30 -22.56
CA GLY A 331 -18.24 -1.23 -23.00
C GLY A 331 -18.14 -1.12 -24.52
N GLU A 332 -18.37 -2.20 -25.27
CA GLU A 332 -18.33 -2.21 -26.74
C GLU A 332 -19.60 -1.57 -27.32
N ARG A 333 -20.75 -1.79 -26.68
CA ARG A 333 -22.04 -1.24 -27.10
C ARG A 333 -22.37 0.12 -26.48
N GLY A 334 -21.64 0.51 -25.43
CA GLY A 334 -21.91 1.74 -24.67
C GLY A 334 -23.28 1.75 -23.99
N ALA A 335 -23.76 0.57 -23.57
CA ALA A 335 -25.09 0.40 -23.00
C ALA A 335 -25.09 -0.55 -21.80
N LYS A 336 -26.12 -0.44 -20.94
CA LYS A 336 -26.38 -1.44 -19.90
C LYS A 336 -26.73 -2.77 -20.56
N ALA A 337 -26.02 -3.83 -20.19
CA ALA A 337 -26.27 -5.17 -20.71
C ALA A 337 -27.23 -5.97 -19.81
N PHE A 338 -27.17 -5.72 -18.50
CA PHE A 338 -27.94 -6.45 -17.50
C PHE A 338 -28.03 -5.65 -16.18
N ASP A 339 -29.24 -5.49 -15.65
CA ASP A 339 -29.52 -4.83 -14.38
C ASP A 339 -30.39 -5.76 -13.52
N LEU A 340 -29.87 -6.24 -12.39
CA LEU A 340 -30.61 -7.12 -11.47
C LEU A 340 -31.83 -6.41 -10.85
N THR A 341 -31.91 -5.08 -10.90
CA THR A 341 -33.09 -4.34 -10.44
C THR A 341 -34.27 -4.39 -11.43
N GLU A 342 -34.03 -4.84 -12.67
CA GLU A 342 -35.03 -4.91 -13.74
C GLU A 342 -35.57 -6.34 -13.97
N ILE A 343 -35.08 -7.32 -13.21
CA ILE A 343 -35.55 -8.71 -13.30
C ILE A 343 -36.79 -8.86 -12.40
N PRO A 344 -37.96 -9.25 -12.94
CA PRO A 344 -39.11 -9.60 -12.11
C PRO A 344 -38.76 -10.84 -11.26
N LEU A 345 -38.92 -10.71 -9.95
CA LEU A 345 -38.72 -11.80 -8.97
C LEU A 345 -39.69 -12.96 -9.17
#